data_AF-A0A972JVG6-F1
#
_entry.id   AF-A0A972JVG6-F1
#
_cell.length_a   1.000
_cell.length_b   1.000
_cell.length_c   1.000
_cell.angle_alpha   90.00
_cell.angle_beta   90.00
_cell.angle_gamma   90.00
#
_symmetry.space_group_name_H-M   'P 1'
#
loop_
_entity.id
_entity.type
_entity.pdbx_description
1 polymer ?
#
loop_
_entity_poly.entity_id
_entity_poly.type
_entity_poly.pdbx_seq_one_letter_code
_entity_poly.pdbx_strand_id
1 'polypeptide(L)'
;MVNWCDMRHIQSCQKRIITAKWTVSMAKIGRNDPCYCGSGKKYKHCHKPIDEATQAEQRKLRQVQDGLMSKIIEQAQGQSHQIPAALARYWNGKYTADQLSNLDELEHHGASRFLTWFAFDYPLDEDQTLVEQLAHGEHEVELDAVELGLLSTWIPIRLRPYVVKDVLKGQHFHVRDMLEDTLYEVEDHSASRHIVPGEVVVVHLVPVGTRYHIAGAAAHLTDDTYEPLSEFADMHLSAFRHRNPDTIWREILKEHSELFNHFVMALPVDTPDPSIIKNFLLKTRAELQATNENESHDPDQRSDESLSDERKSASSVSTTTT
;
A
#
# COMPACT_ATOMS: atom_id res chain seq x y z
N MET A 1 29.18 4.62 -0.53
CA MET A 1 28.59 5.85 -1.08
C MET A 1 28.02 5.54 -2.45
N VAL A 2 26.78 5.06 -2.48
CA VAL A 2 26.08 4.73 -3.72
C VAL A 2 25.30 5.96 -4.16
N ASN A 3 25.51 6.33 -5.42
CA ASN A 3 25.18 7.63 -5.99
C ASN A 3 23.66 7.75 -6.21
N TRP A 4 23.01 8.67 -5.49
CA TRP A 4 21.57 8.97 -5.45
C TRP A 4 20.97 9.54 -6.77
N CYS A 5 21.65 9.37 -7.91
CA CYS A 5 21.30 10.05 -9.16
C CYS A 5 20.47 9.20 -10.15
N ASP A 6 20.36 7.88 -9.95
CA ASP A 6 19.74 6.98 -10.95
C ASP A 6 18.23 6.71 -10.79
N MET A 7 17.61 7.05 -9.65
CA MET A 7 16.17 6.79 -9.46
C MET A 7 15.25 7.75 -10.24
N ARG A 8 15.76 8.89 -10.73
CA ARG A 8 14.96 9.89 -11.46
C ARG A 8 14.72 9.53 -12.93
N HIS A 9 15.44 8.57 -13.50
CA HIS A 9 15.28 8.19 -14.91
C HIS A 9 14.16 7.17 -15.16
N ILE A 10 13.72 6.42 -14.15
CA ILE A 10 12.66 5.41 -14.29
C ILE A 10 11.26 6.07 -14.31
N GLN A 11 11.07 7.19 -13.59
CA GLN A 11 9.78 7.87 -13.49
C GLN A 11 9.36 8.65 -14.76
N SER A 12 10.30 8.92 -15.68
CA SER A 12 10.03 9.75 -16.87
C SER A 12 9.36 8.99 -18.03
N CYS A 13 9.28 7.65 -17.99
CA CYS A 13 8.72 6.86 -19.09
C CYS A 13 7.22 6.50 -18.91
N GLN A 14 6.62 6.84 -17.76
CA GLN A 14 5.26 6.39 -17.39
C GLN A 14 4.13 7.40 -17.70
N LYS A 15 4.43 8.61 -18.15
CA LYS A 15 3.42 9.65 -18.44
C LYS A 15 3.06 9.74 -19.92
N ARG A 16 2.49 8.70 -20.52
CA ARG A 16 1.75 8.83 -21.80
C ARG A 16 0.94 7.62 -22.27
N ILE A 17 0.03 7.08 -21.46
CA ILE A 17 -1.03 6.19 -21.99
C ILE A 17 -2.35 6.51 -21.27
N ILE A 18 -2.98 7.61 -21.68
CA ILE A 18 -4.39 7.90 -21.38
C ILE A 18 -5.20 7.46 -22.61
N THR A 19 -6.20 6.63 -22.39
CA THR A 19 -7.24 6.19 -23.35
C THR A 19 -6.78 5.42 -24.58
N ALA A 20 -6.45 4.14 -24.41
CA ALA A 20 -6.69 3.15 -25.46
C ALA A 20 -7.45 1.98 -24.83
N LYS A 21 -8.59 1.59 -25.40
CA LYS A 21 -9.21 0.30 -25.13
C LYS A 21 -8.20 -0.77 -25.56
N TRP A 22 -7.48 -1.35 -24.61
CA TRP A 22 -6.55 -2.45 -24.84
C TRP A 22 -7.32 -3.76 -25.02
N THR A 23 -8.02 -3.90 -26.15
CA THR A 23 -8.43 -5.20 -26.67
C THR A 23 -7.50 -5.57 -27.81
N VAL A 24 -6.25 -5.89 -27.49
CA VAL A 24 -5.45 -6.75 -28.35
C VAL A 24 -5.37 -8.08 -27.62
N SER A 25 -6.33 -8.97 -27.90
CA SER A 25 -6.06 -10.38 -27.77
C SER A 25 -4.86 -10.66 -28.70
N MET A 26 -3.64 -10.69 -28.17
CA MET A 26 -2.49 -11.14 -28.92
C MET A 26 -2.75 -12.60 -29.26
N ALA A 27 -3.30 -12.84 -30.46
CA ALA A 27 -3.40 -14.16 -31.04
C ALA A 27 -2.00 -14.77 -30.94
N LYS A 28 -1.90 -15.95 -30.31
CA LYS A 28 -0.60 -16.62 -30.11
C LYS A 28 0.09 -16.74 -31.47
N ILE A 29 1.16 -15.97 -31.68
CA ILE A 29 1.96 -16.00 -32.90
C ILE A 29 2.42 -17.44 -33.16
N GLY A 30 2.09 -17.95 -34.34
CA GLY A 30 2.45 -19.30 -34.75
C GLY A 30 3.96 -19.45 -34.86
N ARG A 31 4.48 -20.63 -34.50
CA ARG A 31 5.93 -20.91 -34.50
C ARG A 31 6.64 -20.60 -35.83
N ASN A 32 5.94 -20.71 -36.96
CA ASN A 32 6.47 -20.46 -38.31
C ASN A 32 6.09 -19.07 -38.88
N ASP A 33 5.29 -18.28 -38.18
CA ASP A 33 4.81 -16.98 -38.67
C ASP A 33 5.95 -15.96 -38.73
N PRO A 34 5.84 -14.91 -39.56
CA PRO A 34 6.77 -13.79 -39.54
C PRO A 34 6.88 -13.20 -38.13
N CYS A 35 8.10 -12.97 -37.67
CA CYS A 35 8.33 -12.46 -36.33
C CYS A 35 7.85 -11.00 -36.18
N TYR A 36 7.26 -10.69 -35.01
CA TYR A 36 6.69 -9.38 -34.69
C TYR A 36 7.70 -8.21 -34.70
N CYS A 37 9.01 -8.50 -34.66
CA CYS A 37 10.05 -7.47 -34.73
C CYS A 37 10.31 -6.92 -36.14
N GLY A 38 9.59 -7.41 -37.17
CA GLY A 38 9.76 -6.96 -38.55
C GLY A 38 11.03 -7.47 -39.25
N SER A 39 11.78 -8.40 -38.64
CA SER A 39 13.03 -8.93 -39.22
C SER A 39 12.85 -9.79 -40.48
N GLY A 40 11.61 -10.14 -40.85
CA GLY A 40 11.31 -11.10 -41.92
C GLY A 40 11.65 -12.57 -41.59
N LYS A 41 12.27 -12.84 -40.43
CA LYS A 41 12.56 -14.21 -39.96
C LYS A 41 11.30 -14.87 -39.40
N LYS A 42 11.25 -16.20 -39.46
CA LYS A 42 10.22 -17.00 -38.75
C LYS A 42 10.38 -16.80 -37.24
N TYR A 43 9.27 -16.68 -36.50
CA TYR A 43 9.23 -16.45 -35.05
C TYR A 43 10.13 -17.42 -34.27
N LYS A 44 10.12 -18.72 -34.62
CA LYS A 44 11.00 -19.74 -34.01
C LYS A 44 12.50 -19.49 -34.10
N HIS A 45 12.94 -18.71 -35.09
CA HIS A 45 14.35 -18.39 -35.34
C HIS A 45 14.68 -16.93 -34.96
N CYS A 46 13.75 -16.25 -34.28
CA CYS A 46 13.91 -14.88 -33.86
C CYS A 46 13.50 -14.75 -32.39
N HIS A 47 12.31 -14.23 -32.08
CA HIS A 47 11.93 -13.92 -30.69
C HIS A 47 11.44 -15.11 -29.87
N LYS A 48 11.04 -16.25 -30.46
CA LYS A 48 10.58 -17.42 -29.69
C LYS A 48 11.56 -17.87 -28.57
N PRO A 49 12.86 -18.09 -28.83
CA PRO A 49 13.79 -18.46 -27.76
C PRO A 49 13.96 -17.37 -26.69
N ILE A 50 13.82 -16.10 -27.06
CA ILE A 50 13.89 -14.96 -26.13
C ILE A 50 12.65 -14.98 -25.24
N ASP A 51 11.45 -15.05 -25.82
CA ASP A 51 10.18 -15.08 -25.10
C ASP A 51 10.11 -16.31 -24.17
N GLU A 52 10.61 -17.47 -24.60
CA GLU A 52 10.69 -18.68 -23.77
C GLU A 52 11.67 -18.52 -22.61
N ALA A 53 12.82 -17.87 -22.82
CA ALA A 53 13.78 -17.58 -21.76
C ALA A 53 13.21 -16.57 -20.75
N THR A 54 12.57 -15.50 -21.22
CA THR A 54 11.89 -14.53 -20.36
C THR A 54 10.80 -15.20 -19.53
N GLN A 55 9.95 -16.04 -20.13
CA GLN A 55 8.92 -16.78 -19.38
C GLN A 55 9.52 -17.76 -18.37
N ALA A 56 10.65 -18.40 -18.67
CA ALA A 56 11.34 -19.28 -17.74
C ALA A 56 11.87 -18.50 -16.53
N GLU A 57 12.48 -17.33 -16.76
CA GLU A 57 12.96 -16.46 -15.69
C GLU A 57 11.81 -15.94 -14.83
N GLN A 58 10.70 -15.50 -15.44
CA GLN A 58 9.52 -15.07 -14.68
C GLN A 58 8.97 -16.19 -13.78
N ARG A 59 8.88 -17.43 -14.29
CA ARG A 59 8.47 -18.58 -13.48
C ARG A 59 9.40 -18.84 -12.31
N LYS A 60 10.72 -18.67 -12.51
CA LYS A 60 11.71 -18.82 -11.44
C LYS A 60 11.53 -17.74 -10.38
N LEU A 61 11.39 -16.48 -10.79
CA LEU A 61 11.16 -15.36 -9.85
C LEU A 61 9.86 -15.53 -9.06
N ARG A 62 8.80 -16.07 -9.68
CA ARG A 62 7.56 -16.41 -8.97
C ARG A 62 7.77 -17.46 -7.88
N GLN A 63 8.57 -18.51 -8.15
CA GLN A 63 8.91 -19.51 -7.14
C GLN A 63 9.73 -18.91 -5.99
N VAL A 64 10.65 -18.00 -6.31
CA VAL A 64 11.41 -17.25 -5.30
C VAL A 64 10.48 -16.39 -4.46
N GLN A 65 9.53 -15.68 -5.07
CA GLN A 65 8.53 -14.89 -4.36
C GLN A 65 7.68 -15.73 -3.40
N ASP A 66 7.21 -16.92 -3.82
CA ASP A 66 6.42 -17.81 -2.97
C ASP A 66 7.23 -18.29 -1.74
N GLY A 67 8.50 -18.67 -1.96
CA GLY A 67 9.41 -19.06 -0.88
C GLY A 67 9.75 -17.91 0.07
N LEU A 68 10.03 -16.73 -0.48
CA LEU A 68 10.34 -15.52 0.29
C LEU A 68 9.16 -15.08 1.16
N MET A 69 7.93 -15.09 0.63
CA MET A 69 6.74 -14.80 1.43
C MET A 69 6.57 -15.78 2.59
N SER A 70 6.87 -17.06 2.38
CA SER A 70 6.80 -18.07 3.44
C SER A 70 7.79 -17.74 4.58
N LYS A 71 9.04 -17.38 4.23
CA LYS A 71 10.06 -16.93 5.20
C LYS A 71 9.62 -15.67 5.95
N ILE A 72 9.07 -14.67 5.26
CA ILE A 72 8.60 -13.42 5.86
C ILE A 72 7.50 -13.70 6.90
N ILE A 73 6.51 -14.53 6.55
CA ILE A 73 5.40 -14.85 7.46
C ILE A 73 5.87 -15.65 8.67
N GLU A 74 6.81 -16.59 8.50
CA GLU A 74 7.42 -17.32 9.62
C GLU A 74 8.15 -16.36 10.57
N GLN A 75 8.91 -15.40 10.04
CA GLN A 75 9.57 -14.36 10.84
C GLN A 75 8.56 -13.45 11.55
N ALA A 76 7.48 -13.07 10.86
CA ALA A 76 6.40 -12.27 11.45
C ALA A 76 5.77 -12.96 12.66
N GLN A 77 5.50 -14.27 12.56
CA GLN A 77 4.97 -15.07 13.66
C GLN A 77 5.93 -15.17 14.85
N GLY A 78 7.24 -15.14 14.59
CA GLY A 78 8.29 -15.10 15.61
C GLY A 78 8.28 -13.82 16.46
N GLN A 79 7.70 -12.72 15.98
CA GLN A 79 7.62 -11.44 16.70
C GLN A 79 6.49 -11.40 17.75
N SER A 80 6.35 -12.45 18.54
CA SER A 80 5.22 -12.67 19.46
C SER A 80 4.96 -11.53 20.45
N HIS A 81 6.00 -10.77 20.83
CA HIS A 81 5.88 -9.64 21.75
C HIS A 81 5.27 -8.38 21.13
N GLN A 82 5.41 -8.18 19.81
CA GLN A 82 4.88 -7.03 19.07
C GLN A 82 3.46 -7.28 18.55
N ILE A 83 3.11 -8.55 18.31
CA ILE A 83 1.82 -8.95 17.74
C ILE A 83 0.60 -8.35 18.48
N PRO A 84 0.50 -8.34 19.83
CA PRO A 84 -0.70 -7.85 20.50
C PRO A 84 -1.02 -6.38 20.18
N ALA A 85 -0.02 -5.50 20.19
CA ALA A 85 -0.20 -4.08 19.89
C ALA A 85 -0.54 -3.86 18.41
N ALA A 86 0.19 -4.55 17.53
CA ALA A 86 -0.07 -4.47 16.09
C ALA A 86 -1.45 -5.01 15.72
N LEU A 87 -1.89 -6.11 16.33
CA LEU A 87 -3.19 -6.73 16.09
C LEU A 87 -4.32 -5.80 16.54
N ALA A 88 -4.19 -5.22 17.73
CA ALA A 88 -5.15 -4.25 18.24
C ALA A 88 -5.26 -3.03 17.30
N ARG A 89 -4.13 -2.56 16.75
CA ARG A 89 -4.12 -1.47 15.77
C ARG A 89 -4.79 -1.86 14.45
N TYR A 90 -4.39 -2.98 13.86
CA TYR A 90 -4.90 -3.44 12.56
C TYR A 90 -6.40 -3.73 12.59
N TRP A 91 -6.88 -4.37 13.66
CA TRP A 91 -8.29 -4.74 13.85
C TRP A 91 -9.08 -3.74 14.67
N ASN A 92 -8.55 -2.55 14.92
CA ASN A 92 -9.20 -1.51 15.71
C ASN A 92 -9.78 -2.04 17.06
N GLY A 93 -9.01 -2.88 17.75
CA GLY A 93 -9.35 -3.49 19.03
C GLY A 93 -10.41 -4.61 18.99
N LYS A 94 -10.91 -5.01 17.81
CA LYS A 94 -11.95 -6.06 17.67
C LYS A 94 -11.48 -7.43 18.14
N TYR A 95 -10.19 -7.73 18.01
CA TYR A 95 -9.61 -9.05 18.30
C TYR A 95 -8.37 -8.95 19.16
N THR A 96 -8.12 -10.02 19.92
CA THR A 96 -6.96 -10.19 20.81
C THR A 96 -6.01 -11.27 20.29
N ALA A 97 -4.77 -11.29 20.79
CA ALA A 97 -3.72 -12.19 20.29
C ALA A 97 -4.04 -13.68 20.43
N ASP A 98 -4.83 -14.06 21.44
CA ASP A 98 -5.31 -15.44 21.63
C ASP A 98 -6.30 -15.89 20.54
N GLN A 99 -6.90 -14.96 19.80
CA GLN A 99 -7.82 -15.25 18.71
C GLN A 99 -7.13 -15.38 17.35
N LEU A 100 -5.83 -15.04 17.25
CA LEU A 100 -5.09 -14.99 15.99
C LEU A 100 -5.15 -16.30 15.20
N SER A 101 -5.06 -17.45 15.86
CA SER A 101 -5.12 -18.77 15.20
C SER A 101 -6.47 -19.06 14.55
N ASN A 102 -7.53 -18.41 14.99
CA ASN A 102 -8.90 -18.62 14.51
C ASN A 102 -9.37 -17.48 13.60
N LEU A 103 -8.54 -16.46 13.37
CA LEU A 103 -8.95 -15.29 12.60
C LEU A 103 -9.28 -15.61 11.15
N ASP A 104 -8.65 -16.61 10.53
CA ASP A 104 -8.98 -17.00 9.15
C ASP A 104 -10.40 -17.58 9.02
N GLU A 105 -10.98 -18.09 10.10
CA GLU A 105 -12.37 -18.54 10.16
C GLU A 105 -13.34 -17.40 10.46
N LEU A 106 -12.95 -16.48 11.36
CA LEU A 106 -13.77 -15.34 11.79
C LEU A 106 -13.83 -14.23 10.74
N GLU A 107 -12.75 -14.08 9.98
CA GLU A 107 -12.51 -13.06 8.99
C GLU A 107 -11.88 -13.75 7.78
N HIS A 108 -12.41 -13.54 6.58
CA HIS A 108 -11.89 -14.21 5.40
C HIS A 108 -10.37 -13.93 5.23
N HIS A 109 -9.56 -14.97 5.45
CA HIS A 109 -8.09 -14.88 5.51
C HIS A 109 -7.55 -13.82 6.48
N GLY A 110 -8.24 -13.58 7.61
CA GLY A 110 -7.91 -12.52 8.56
C GLY A 110 -6.51 -12.61 9.16
N ALA A 111 -6.07 -13.79 9.61
CA ALA A 111 -4.73 -13.98 10.15
C ALA A 111 -3.67 -13.71 9.07
N SER A 112 -3.91 -14.23 7.86
CA SER A 112 -3.01 -14.05 6.72
C SER A 112 -2.90 -12.58 6.29
N ARG A 113 -4.02 -11.85 6.24
CA ARG A 113 -4.04 -10.41 5.93
C ARG A 113 -3.29 -9.61 7.00
N PHE A 114 -3.52 -9.91 8.28
CA PHE A 114 -2.82 -9.27 9.39
C PHE A 114 -1.31 -9.51 9.36
N LEU A 115 -0.86 -10.76 9.22
CA LEU A 115 0.58 -11.08 9.25
C LEU A 115 1.34 -10.46 8.06
N THR A 116 0.67 -10.33 6.91
CA THR A 116 1.24 -9.64 5.74
C THR A 116 1.38 -8.14 6.03
N TRP A 117 0.33 -7.48 6.53
CA TRP A 117 0.40 -6.07 6.93
C TRP A 117 1.44 -5.83 8.03
N PHE A 118 1.50 -6.70 9.03
CA PHE A 118 2.48 -6.61 10.11
C PHE A 118 3.91 -6.66 9.57
N ALA A 119 4.18 -7.51 8.59
CA ALA A 119 5.51 -7.59 8.00
C ALA A 119 5.88 -6.37 7.13
N PHE A 120 4.93 -5.83 6.38
CA PHE A 120 5.17 -4.79 5.35
C PHE A 120 4.98 -3.36 5.84
N ASP A 121 4.16 -3.13 6.87
CA ASP A 121 3.70 -1.79 7.24
C ASP A 121 3.90 -1.46 8.72
N TYR A 122 3.87 -2.45 9.61
CA TYR A 122 3.98 -2.18 11.03
C TYR A 122 5.43 -1.86 11.41
N PRO A 123 5.72 -0.68 11.98
CA PRO A 123 7.05 -0.36 12.46
C PRO A 123 7.35 -1.21 13.71
N LEU A 124 8.42 -1.99 13.63
CA LEU A 124 9.02 -2.69 14.76
C LEU A 124 10.02 -1.77 15.47
N ASP A 125 10.96 -2.35 16.20
CA ASP A 125 12.04 -1.62 16.83
C ASP A 125 12.84 -0.80 15.78
N GLU A 126 13.34 0.37 16.19
CA GLU A 126 14.06 1.33 15.33
C GLU A 126 13.25 1.93 14.17
N ASP A 127 11.91 1.95 14.27
CA ASP A 127 10.99 2.49 13.24
C ASP A 127 11.13 1.82 11.86
N GLN A 128 11.62 0.58 11.82
CA GLN A 128 11.72 -0.25 10.62
C GLN A 128 10.64 -1.33 10.60
N THR A 129 10.09 -1.60 9.42
CA THR A 129 9.22 -2.77 9.19
C THR A 129 10.05 -4.05 9.16
N LEU A 130 9.39 -5.20 9.32
CA LEU A 130 10.08 -6.49 9.19
C LEU A 130 10.72 -6.62 7.80
N VAL A 131 10.02 -6.26 6.72
CA VAL A 131 10.56 -6.29 5.35
C VAL A 131 11.84 -5.46 5.22
N GLU A 132 11.92 -4.30 5.86
CA GLU A 132 13.13 -3.46 5.90
C GLU A 132 14.27 -4.15 6.66
N GLN A 133 14.01 -4.67 7.87
CA GLN A 133 15.01 -5.39 8.67
C GLN A 133 15.58 -6.61 7.92
N LEU A 134 14.70 -7.41 7.30
CA LEU A 134 15.08 -8.57 6.49
C LEU A 134 15.96 -8.15 5.28
N ALA A 135 15.60 -7.06 4.59
CA ALA A 135 16.35 -6.54 3.45
C ALA A 135 17.73 -5.97 3.84
N HIS A 136 17.85 -5.44 5.06
CA HIS A 136 19.12 -4.94 5.62
C HIS A 136 19.98 -6.05 6.25
N GLY A 137 19.45 -7.27 6.38
CA GLY A 137 20.17 -8.42 6.94
C GLY A 137 20.20 -8.43 8.48
N GLU A 138 19.27 -7.74 9.14
CA GLU A 138 19.17 -7.63 10.60
C GLU A 138 18.46 -8.83 11.26
N HIS A 139 18.60 -10.02 10.67
CA HIS A 139 17.88 -11.24 11.07
C HIS A 139 18.72 -12.51 10.90
N GLU A 140 18.25 -13.61 11.49
CA GLU A 140 18.90 -14.93 11.42
C GLU A 140 18.59 -15.72 10.14
N VAL A 141 17.57 -15.33 9.36
CA VAL A 141 17.19 -16.09 8.15
C VAL A 141 18.20 -15.88 7.04
N GLU A 142 18.65 -16.97 6.43
CA GLU A 142 19.49 -16.90 5.25
C GLU A 142 18.65 -16.59 4.00
N LEU A 143 18.91 -15.44 3.39
CA LEU A 143 18.36 -15.03 2.11
C LEU A 143 19.45 -15.06 1.04
N ASP A 144 19.15 -15.70 -0.09
CA ASP A 144 20.07 -15.70 -1.23
C ASP A 144 20.07 -14.36 -1.98
N ALA A 145 21.00 -14.20 -2.93
CA ALA A 145 21.15 -12.94 -3.67
C ALA A 145 19.91 -12.56 -4.52
N VAL A 146 19.14 -13.55 -4.98
CA VAL A 146 17.91 -13.32 -5.76
C VAL A 146 16.78 -12.89 -4.82
N GLU A 147 16.65 -13.55 -3.67
CA GLU A 147 15.70 -13.18 -2.61
C GLU A 147 15.95 -11.76 -2.11
N LEU A 148 17.19 -11.40 -1.76
CA LEU A 148 17.56 -10.06 -1.32
C LEU A 148 17.30 -9.00 -2.40
N GLY A 149 17.63 -9.33 -3.66
CA GLY A 149 17.37 -8.46 -4.80
C GLY A 149 15.87 -8.17 -4.98
N LEU A 150 15.03 -9.20 -4.79
CA LEU A 150 13.58 -9.07 -4.86
C LEU A 150 13.03 -8.29 -3.67
N LEU A 151 13.42 -8.66 -2.44
CA LEU A 151 12.96 -8.05 -1.20
C LEU A 151 13.29 -6.55 -1.13
N SER A 152 14.45 -6.14 -1.64
CA SER A 152 14.85 -4.73 -1.72
C SER A 152 13.85 -3.88 -2.53
N THR A 153 13.20 -4.47 -3.54
CA THR A 153 12.16 -3.78 -4.33
C THR A 153 10.82 -3.69 -3.60
N TRP A 154 10.65 -4.42 -2.51
CA TRP A 154 9.40 -4.50 -1.74
C TRP A 154 9.35 -3.52 -0.57
N ILE A 155 10.50 -2.98 -0.14
CA ILE A 155 10.60 -1.94 0.91
C ILE A 155 9.58 -0.80 0.77
N PRO A 156 9.34 -0.19 -0.41
CA PRO A 156 8.39 0.92 -0.53
C PRO A 156 6.92 0.47 -0.64
N ILE A 157 6.64 -0.83 -0.66
CA ILE A 157 5.28 -1.36 -0.83
C ILE A 157 4.51 -1.22 0.48
N ARG A 158 3.27 -0.73 0.38
CA ARG A 158 2.33 -0.58 1.50
C ARG A 158 0.97 -1.14 1.11
N LEU A 159 0.13 -1.42 2.10
CA LEU A 159 -1.24 -1.87 1.87
C LEU A 159 -2.06 -0.79 1.16
N ARG A 160 -2.65 -1.11 0.00
CA ARG A 160 -3.37 -0.13 -0.84
C ARG A 160 -4.61 -0.73 -1.49
N PRO A 161 -5.64 0.10 -1.77
CA PRO A 161 -6.80 -0.30 -2.55
C PRO A 161 -6.56 -0.09 -4.05
N TYR A 162 -6.97 -1.08 -4.84
CA TYR A 162 -6.92 -1.06 -6.29
C TYR A 162 -8.26 -1.49 -6.88
N VAL A 163 -8.67 -0.85 -7.96
CA VAL A 163 -9.85 -1.27 -8.73
C VAL A 163 -9.44 -2.10 -9.93
N VAL A 164 -10.13 -3.23 -10.14
CA VAL A 164 -9.91 -4.13 -11.27
C VAL A 164 -10.45 -3.48 -12.54
N LYS A 165 -9.62 -3.37 -13.57
CA LYS A 165 -9.98 -2.73 -14.84
C LYS A 165 -10.38 -3.73 -15.91
N ASP A 166 -9.61 -4.79 -16.05
CA ASP A 166 -9.82 -5.81 -17.06
C ASP A 166 -9.13 -7.11 -16.66
N VAL A 167 -9.68 -8.23 -17.11
CA VAL A 167 -9.31 -9.57 -16.65
C VAL A 167 -9.14 -10.49 -17.83
N LEU A 168 -7.95 -11.08 -17.97
CA LEU A 168 -7.70 -12.20 -18.86
C LEU A 168 -7.83 -13.49 -18.05
N LYS A 169 -9.03 -14.10 -18.10
CA LYS A 169 -9.40 -15.25 -17.27
C LYS A 169 -8.33 -16.36 -17.32
N GLY A 170 -7.87 -16.77 -16.13
CA GLY A 170 -6.88 -17.82 -15.96
C GLY A 170 -5.46 -17.44 -16.37
N GLN A 171 -5.14 -16.14 -16.48
CA GLN A 171 -3.80 -15.63 -16.80
C GLN A 171 -3.39 -14.48 -15.87
N HIS A 172 -3.91 -13.28 -16.12
CA HIS A 172 -3.58 -12.04 -15.40
C HIS A 172 -4.75 -11.07 -15.46
N PHE A 173 -4.67 -9.98 -14.71
CA PHE A 173 -5.63 -8.89 -14.74
C PHE A 173 -4.92 -7.56 -14.52
N HIS A 174 -5.56 -6.47 -14.90
CA HIS A 174 -5.06 -5.13 -14.63
C HIS A 174 -5.81 -4.50 -13.48
N VAL A 175 -5.06 -3.87 -12.59
CA VAL A 175 -5.61 -3.07 -11.51
C VAL A 175 -5.10 -1.65 -11.60
N ARG A 176 -5.93 -0.70 -11.17
CA ARG A 176 -5.57 0.71 -11.08
C ARG A 176 -5.60 1.13 -9.63
N ASP A 177 -4.51 1.71 -9.17
CA ASP A 177 -4.36 2.31 -7.86
C ASP A 177 -5.42 3.40 -7.64
N MET A 178 -6.20 3.29 -6.57
CA MET A 178 -7.27 4.24 -6.30
C MET A 178 -6.76 5.57 -5.72
N LEU A 179 -5.49 5.64 -5.29
CA LEU A 179 -4.90 6.79 -4.62
C LEU A 179 -4.01 7.63 -5.55
N GLU A 180 -3.27 6.98 -6.45
CA GLU A 180 -2.29 7.62 -7.36
C GLU A 180 -2.54 7.31 -8.85
N ASP A 181 -3.65 6.65 -9.19
CA ASP A 181 -4.13 6.40 -10.57
C ASP A 181 -3.17 5.60 -11.48
N THR A 182 -2.21 4.90 -10.90
CA THR A 182 -1.24 4.07 -11.64
C THR A 182 -1.83 2.71 -11.99
N LEU A 183 -1.58 2.23 -13.22
CA LEU A 183 -2.05 0.94 -13.72
C LEU A 183 -0.96 -0.13 -13.57
N TYR A 184 -1.35 -1.31 -13.10
CA TYR A 184 -0.49 -2.46 -12.89
C TYR A 184 -1.05 -3.71 -13.57
N GLU A 185 -0.17 -4.53 -14.15
CA GLU A 185 -0.50 -5.88 -14.64
C GLU A 185 -0.15 -6.90 -13.53
N VAL A 186 -1.18 -7.59 -13.03
CA VAL A 186 -1.10 -8.54 -11.93
C VAL A 186 -1.17 -9.97 -12.45
N GLU A 187 -0.12 -10.74 -12.24
CA GLU A 187 -0.07 -12.16 -12.62
C GLU A 187 -0.59 -13.06 -11.50
N ASP A 188 -1.87 -13.44 -11.60
CA ASP A 188 -2.47 -14.46 -10.76
C ASP A 188 -3.48 -15.29 -11.56
N HIS A 189 -3.11 -16.54 -11.83
CA HIS A 189 -3.92 -17.50 -12.58
C HIS A 189 -5.19 -17.94 -11.84
N SER A 190 -5.21 -17.91 -10.51
CA SER A 190 -6.33 -18.36 -9.69
C SER A 190 -7.34 -17.23 -9.50
N ALA A 191 -6.88 -16.08 -9.04
CA ALA A 191 -7.71 -14.90 -8.82
C ALA A 191 -8.35 -14.43 -10.14
N SER A 192 -7.59 -14.42 -11.24
CA SER A 192 -8.11 -14.04 -12.56
C SER A 192 -9.30 -14.89 -13.04
N ARG A 193 -9.57 -16.08 -12.47
CA ARG A 193 -10.74 -16.88 -12.86
C ARG A 193 -12.04 -16.32 -12.29
N HIS A 194 -12.00 -15.73 -11.10
CA HIS A 194 -13.18 -15.33 -10.36
C HIS A 194 -13.38 -13.82 -10.36
N ILE A 195 -12.29 -13.07 -10.22
CA ILE A 195 -12.31 -11.60 -10.16
C ILE A 195 -12.99 -11.00 -11.39
N VAL A 196 -13.76 -9.92 -11.20
CA VAL A 196 -14.46 -9.20 -12.27
C VAL A 196 -14.06 -7.72 -12.32
N PRO A 197 -14.08 -7.10 -13.52
CA PRO A 197 -13.87 -5.66 -13.64
C PRO A 197 -14.85 -4.87 -12.77
N GLY A 198 -14.36 -3.84 -12.10
CA GLY A 198 -15.13 -3.01 -11.16
C GLY A 198 -14.91 -3.38 -9.69
N GLU A 199 -14.59 -4.64 -9.38
CA GLU A 199 -14.26 -5.05 -8.00
C GLU A 199 -13.03 -4.32 -7.48
N VAL A 200 -12.98 -4.19 -6.15
CA VAL A 200 -11.86 -3.58 -5.44
C VAL A 200 -11.10 -4.64 -4.67
N VAL A 201 -9.76 -4.56 -4.71
CA VAL A 201 -8.87 -5.40 -3.91
C VAL A 201 -8.01 -4.51 -3.02
N VAL A 202 -7.89 -4.86 -1.74
CA VAL A 202 -6.98 -4.19 -0.79
C VAL A 202 -5.83 -5.14 -0.51
N VAL A 203 -4.65 -4.82 -1.04
CA VAL A 203 -3.50 -5.74 -1.13
C VAL A 203 -2.15 -5.03 -1.08
N HIS A 204 -1.11 -5.81 -0.78
CA HIS A 204 0.27 -5.47 -1.10
C HIS A 204 0.59 -5.96 -2.51
N LEU A 205 0.90 -5.02 -3.40
CA LEU A 205 1.23 -5.36 -4.79
C LEU A 205 2.74 -5.26 -5.00
N VAL A 206 3.40 -6.41 -5.06
CA VAL A 206 4.87 -6.50 -5.12
C VAL A 206 5.37 -6.74 -6.55
N PRO A 207 6.45 -6.06 -6.99
CA PRO A 207 7.07 -6.34 -8.27
C PRO A 207 7.83 -7.68 -8.22
N VAL A 208 7.66 -8.49 -9.27
CA VAL A 208 8.39 -9.74 -9.50
C VAL A 208 8.79 -9.76 -10.97
N GLY A 209 10.06 -9.45 -11.24
CA GLY A 209 10.56 -9.32 -12.60
C GLY A 209 9.87 -8.19 -13.36
N THR A 210 9.08 -8.53 -14.39
CA THR A 210 8.39 -7.53 -15.24
C THR A 210 6.92 -7.35 -14.89
N ARG A 211 6.42 -8.05 -13.87
CA ARG A 211 5.01 -8.10 -13.50
C ARG A 211 4.83 -7.88 -12.01
N TYR A 212 3.57 -7.73 -11.60
CA TYR A 212 3.22 -7.56 -10.21
C TYR A 212 2.45 -8.77 -9.69
N HIS A 213 2.62 -9.04 -8.40
CA HIS A 213 1.98 -10.13 -7.68
C HIS A 213 1.37 -9.62 -6.38
N ILE A 214 0.31 -10.27 -5.92
CA ILE A 214 -0.25 -10.02 -4.60
C ILE A 214 0.65 -10.73 -3.58
N ALA A 215 1.21 -9.97 -2.64
CA ALA A 215 1.89 -10.54 -1.49
C ALA A 215 0.84 -10.88 -0.42
N GLY A 216 0.82 -12.14 0.03
CA GLY A 216 -0.08 -12.59 1.09
C GLY A 216 -1.54 -12.70 0.67
N ALA A 217 -2.44 -12.50 1.62
CA ALA A 217 -3.87 -12.56 1.39
C ALA A 217 -4.47 -11.21 1.01
N ALA A 218 -5.54 -11.25 0.22
CA ALA A 218 -6.23 -10.08 -0.29
C ALA A 218 -7.62 -9.92 0.35
N ALA A 219 -8.01 -8.69 0.65
CA ALA A 219 -9.41 -8.38 0.89
C ALA A 219 -10.08 -8.09 -0.47
N HIS A 220 -11.01 -8.94 -0.87
CA HIS A 220 -11.77 -8.82 -2.12
C HIS A 220 -13.12 -8.19 -1.84
N LEU A 221 -13.41 -7.07 -2.49
CA LEU A 221 -14.60 -6.28 -2.29
C LEU A 221 -15.41 -6.18 -3.59
N THR A 222 -16.72 -6.05 -3.43
CA THR A 222 -17.66 -5.84 -4.54
C THR A 222 -17.48 -4.45 -5.17
N ASP A 223 -17.98 -4.29 -6.39
CA ASP A 223 -17.81 -3.07 -7.19
C ASP A 223 -18.50 -1.83 -6.60
N ASP A 224 -19.59 -2.03 -5.87
CA ASP A 224 -20.31 -0.99 -5.13
C ASP A 224 -19.50 -0.36 -3.99
N THR A 225 -18.38 -0.98 -3.58
CA THR A 225 -17.48 -0.44 -2.56
C THR A 225 -16.51 0.62 -3.09
N TYR A 226 -16.37 0.77 -4.43
CA TYR A 226 -15.44 1.71 -5.04
C TYR A 226 -15.71 3.17 -4.62
N GLU A 227 -16.95 3.66 -4.80
CA GLU A 227 -17.29 5.05 -4.49
C GLU A 227 -17.16 5.36 -2.98
N PRO A 228 -17.72 4.52 -2.07
CA PRO A 228 -17.53 4.73 -0.63
C PRO A 228 -16.07 4.70 -0.18
N LEU A 229 -15.23 3.83 -0.75
CA LEU A 229 -13.82 3.77 -0.41
C LEU A 229 -13.05 4.98 -0.91
N SER A 230 -13.38 5.49 -2.11
CA SER A 230 -12.84 6.76 -2.60
C SER A 230 -13.21 7.93 -1.68
N GLU A 231 -14.48 8.03 -1.26
CA GLU A 231 -14.93 9.07 -0.31
C GLU A 231 -14.19 8.96 1.03
N PHE A 232 -14.04 7.73 1.56
CA PHE A 232 -13.28 7.46 2.77
C PHE A 232 -11.82 7.93 2.64
N ALA A 233 -11.15 7.57 1.55
CA ALA A 233 -9.77 7.95 1.30
C ALA A 233 -9.62 9.48 1.20
N ASP A 234 -10.49 10.16 0.46
CA ASP A 234 -10.46 11.62 0.29
C ASP A 234 -10.68 12.35 1.62
N MET A 235 -11.58 11.86 2.47
CA MET A 235 -11.80 12.40 3.82
C MET A 235 -10.54 12.33 4.69
N HIS A 236 -9.86 11.18 4.70
CA HIS A 236 -8.62 11.01 5.45
C HIS A 236 -7.51 11.92 4.89
N LEU A 237 -7.30 11.93 3.56
CA LEU A 237 -6.31 12.81 2.94
C LEU A 237 -6.57 14.29 3.26
N SER A 238 -7.84 14.72 3.22
CA SER A 238 -8.22 16.09 3.59
C SER A 238 -7.94 16.39 5.06
N ALA A 239 -8.17 15.44 5.97
CA ALA A 239 -7.88 15.61 7.39
C ALA A 239 -6.37 15.74 7.66
N PHE A 240 -5.54 14.92 7.01
CA PHE A 240 -4.08 15.08 7.11
C PHE A 240 -3.59 16.38 6.47
N ARG A 241 -4.15 16.78 5.32
CA ARG A 241 -3.79 18.04 4.65
C ARG A 241 -4.21 19.29 5.40
N HIS A 242 -5.22 19.20 6.26
CA HIS A 242 -5.57 20.28 7.16
C HIS A 242 -4.42 20.62 8.11
N ARG A 243 -3.69 19.60 8.58
CA ARG A 243 -2.51 19.74 9.47
C ARG A 243 -1.24 20.05 8.68
N ASN A 244 -1.05 19.42 7.52
CA ASN A 244 0.10 19.64 6.65
C ASN A 244 -0.33 19.65 5.16
N PRO A 245 -0.46 20.84 4.53
CA PRO A 245 -1.00 20.96 3.17
C PRO A 245 -0.31 20.13 2.09
N ASP A 246 0.98 19.84 2.25
CA ASP A 246 1.80 19.12 1.27
C ASP A 246 1.75 17.59 1.44
N THR A 247 1.00 17.07 2.43
CA THR A 247 0.92 15.63 2.68
C THR A 247 0.42 14.86 1.45
N ILE A 248 1.14 13.77 1.17
CA ILE A 248 0.85 12.80 0.11
C ILE A 248 0.54 11.42 0.68
N TRP A 249 -0.12 10.57 -0.11
CA TRP A 249 -0.50 9.22 0.31
C TRP A 249 0.68 8.37 0.79
N ARG A 250 1.85 8.49 0.16
CA ARG A 250 3.05 7.75 0.61
C ARG A 250 3.40 8.01 2.07
N GLU A 251 3.22 9.22 2.58
CA GLU A 251 3.49 9.57 3.99
C GLU A 251 2.40 9.00 4.89
N ILE A 252 1.14 9.17 4.52
CA ILE A 252 0.00 8.62 5.26
C ILE A 252 0.12 7.10 5.38
N LEU A 253 0.42 6.39 4.30
CA LEU A 253 0.52 4.93 4.30
C LEU A 253 1.75 4.40 5.04
N LYS A 254 2.78 5.24 5.25
CA LYS A 254 3.89 4.84 6.11
C LYS A 254 3.44 4.73 7.57
N GLU A 255 2.50 5.58 7.98
CA GLU A 255 2.08 5.68 9.38
C GLU A 255 0.69 5.11 9.66
N HIS A 256 -0.15 4.90 8.65
CA HIS A 256 -1.60 4.64 8.81
C HIS A 256 -2.18 3.74 7.69
N SER A 257 -1.42 2.77 7.16
CA SER A 257 -1.96 1.90 6.10
C SER A 257 -3.10 0.98 6.56
N GLU A 258 -3.27 0.76 7.88
CA GLU A 258 -4.38 0.00 8.45
C GLU A 258 -5.76 0.63 8.18
N LEU A 259 -5.82 1.92 7.81
CA LEU A 259 -7.07 2.63 7.52
C LEU A 259 -7.95 1.88 6.52
N PHE A 260 -7.35 1.26 5.50
CA PHE A 260 -8.12 0.50 4.52
C PHE A 260 -8.64 -0.82 5.07
N ASN A 261 -7.94 -1.46 6.01
CA ASN A 261 -8.52 -2.59 6.72
C ASN A 261 -9.70 -2.15 7.60
N HIS A 262 -9.62 -0.99 8.26
CA HIS A 262 -10.74 -0.46 9.05
C HIS A 262 -11.97 -0.20 8.19
N PHE A 263 -11.79 0.27 6.95
CA PHE A 263 -12.89 0.35 5.98
C PHE A 263 -13.46 -1.04 5.67
N VAL A 264 -12.61 -2.03 5.36
CA VAL A 264 -13.03 -3.42 5.09
C VAL A 264 -13.84 -4.00 6.26
N MET A 265 -13.40 -3.75 7.49
CA MET A 265 -14.09 -4.21 8.71
C MET A 265 -15.48 -3.60 8.91
N ALA A 266 -15.74 -2.42 8.35
CA ALA A 266 -17.03 -1.76 8.44
C ALA A 266 -18.04 -2.30 7.41
N LEU A 267 -17.59 -3.09 6.44
CA LEU A 267 -18.45 -3.66 5.41
C LEU A 267 -19.33 -4.79 5.98
N PRO A 268 -20.57 -4.93 5.49
CA PRO A 268 -21.42 -6.05 5.85
C PRO A 268 -20.84 -7.36 5.30
N VAL A 269 -20.86 -8.42 6.12
CA VAL A 269 -20.25 -9.72 5.79
C VAL A 269 -21.11 -10.54 4.81
N ASP A 270 -22.44 -10.41 4.87
CA ASP A 270 -23.35 -11.31 4.13
C ASP A 270 -24.00 -10.67 2.89
N THR A 271 -24.58 -9.48 3.04
CA THR A 271 -25.31 -8.81 1.97
C THR A 271 -24.98 -7.32 1.95
N PRO A 272 -24.77 -6.71 0.76
CA PRO A 272 -24.56 -5.29 0.65
C PRO A 272 -25.70 -4.51 1.33
N ASP A 273 -25.35 -3.70 2.31
CA ASP A 273 -26.25 -2.76 2.96
C ASP A 273 -25.63 -1.36 2.87
N PRO A 274 -26.10 -0.54 1.89
CA PRO A 274 -25.62 0.82 1.72
C PRO A 274 -25.80 1.70 2.96
N SER A 275 -26.74 1.37 3.85
CA SER A 275 -27.01 2.13 5.07
C SER A 275 -25.87 1.99 6.07
N ILE A 276 -25.28 0.80 6.20
CA ILE A 276 -24.14 0.55 7.10
C ILE A 276 -22.94 1.36 6.64
N ILE A 277 -22.61 1.28 5.35
CA ILE A 277 -21.48 2.01 4.75
C ILE A 277 -21.68 3.53 4.90
N LYS A 278 -22.89 4.02 4.59
CA LYS A 278 -23.22 5.43 4.73
C LYS A 278 -23.09 5.92 6.17
N ASN A 279 -23.59 5.16 7.14
CA ASN A 279 -23.50 5.51 8.55
C ASN A 279 -22.04 5.50 9.04
N PHE A 280 -21.25 4.53 8.58
CA PHE A 280 -19.81 4.49 8.85
C PHE A 280 -19.12 5.75 8.33
N LEU A 281 -19.31 6.11 7.05
CA LEU A 281 -18.72 7.32 6.47
C LEU A 281 -19.15 8.60 7.19
N LEU A 282 -20.43 8.71 7.59
CA LEU A 282 -20.93 9.84 8.36
C LEU A 282 -20.24 9.94 9.73
N LYS A 283 -20.07 8.81 10.42
CA LYS A 283 -19.38 8.76 11.71
C LYS A 283 -17.90 9.13 11.55
N THR A 284 -17.20 8.56 10.58
CA THR A 284 -15.79 8.88 10.29
C THR A 284 -15.61 10.37 9.98
N ARG A 285 -16.52 10.97 9.20
CA ARG A 285 -16.49 12.42 8.93
C ARG A 285 -16.60 13.25 10.21
N ALA A 286 -17.56 12.91 11.07
CA ALA A 286 -17.76 13.61 12.34
C ALA A 286 -16.53 13.49 13.27
N GLU A 287 -15.93 12.30 13.34
CA GLU A 287 -14.72 12.06 14.13
C GLU A 287 -13.53 12.88 13.63
N LEU A 288 -13.28 12.88 12.32
CA LEU A 288 -12.18 13.65 11.72
C LEU A 288 -12.38 15.17 11.89
N GLN A 289 -13.62 15.66 11.79
CA GLN A 289 -13.95 17.07 12.04
C GLN A 289 -13.69 17.47 13.48
N ALA A 290 -14.14 16.65 14.45
CA ALA A 290 -13.95 16.93 15.87
C ALA A 290 -12.46 16.95 16.26
N THR A 291 -11.64 16.06 15.68
CA THR A 291 -10.18 16.06 15.90
C THR A 291 -9.53 17.34 15.39
N ASN A 292 -9.91 17.79 14.18
CA ASN A 292 -9.38 19.04 13.62
C ASN A 292 -9.82 20.28 14.43
N GLU A 293 -11.06 20.31 14.91
CA GLU A 293 -11.57 21.42 15.73
C GLU A 293 -10.87 21.51 17.09
N ASN A 294 -10.67 20.38 17.77
CA ASN A 294 -9.98 20.33 19.07
C ASN A 294 -8.52 20.75 18.97
N GLU A 295 -7.82 20.42 17.87
CA GLU A 295 -6.42 20.83 17.65
C GLU A 295 -6.30 22.30 17.23
N SER A 296 -7.32 22.87 16.59
CA SER A 296 -7.36 24.31 16.26
C SER A 296 -7.59 25.22 17.48
N HIS A 297 -7.92 24.65 18.65
CA HIS A 297 -8.26 25.36 19.89
C HIS A 297 -7.17 25.30 20.97
N ASP A 298 -5.92 24.99 20.61
CA ASP A 298 -4.79 25.06 21.53
C ASP A 298 -4.60 26.52 22.06
N PRO A 299 -4.62 26.79 23.39
CA PRO A 299 -4.69 28.15 23.93
C PRO A 299 -3.40 28.98 23.77
N ASP A 300 -2.34 28.43 23.19
CA ASP A 300 -1.02 29.06 23.13
C ASP A 300 -0.88 30.16 22.04
N GLN A 301 -1.99 30.51 21.37
CA GLN A 301 -2.10 31.73 20.56
C GLN A 301 -2.76 32.92 21.29
N ARG A 302 -2.55 33.06 22.61
CA ARG A 302 -2.66 34.39 23.23
C ARG A 302 -1.44 35.22 22.84
N SER A 303 -1.59 35.87 21.70
CA SER A 303 -0.70 36.94 21.26
C SER A 303 -0.54 38.00 22.34
N ASP A 304 0.71 38.33 22.50
CA ASP A 304 1.35 39.37 23.29
C ASP A 304 0.76 40.76 22.96
N GLU A 305 -0.38 41.10 23.54
CA GLU A 305 -0.94 42.47 23.57
C GLU A 305 -1.01 42.97 25.02
N SER A 306 0.13 43.04 25.73
CA SER A 306 0.21 43.87 26.94
C SER A 306 1.65 44.30 27.30
N LEU A 307 2.43 44.79 26.34
CA LEU A 307 3.72 45.45 26.63
C LEU A 307 3.94 46.68 25.74
N SER A 308 3.01 47.65 25.81
CA SER A 308 3.28 48.98 25.28
C SER A 308 2.59 50.07 26.09
N ASP A 309 2.87 50.18 27.39
CA ASP A 309 2.53 51.39 28.15
C ASP A 309 3.32 51.49 29.46
N GLU A 310 4.66 51.44 29.41
CA GLU A 310 5.47 51.84 30.57
C GLU A 310 6.91 52.25 30.19
N ARG A 311 7.06 53.20 29.27
CA ARG A 311 8.33 53.95 29.08
C ARG A 311 8.11 55.42 28.78
N LYS A 312 7.39 56.14 29.66
CA LYS A 312 7.46 57.61 29.75
C LYS A 312 7.23 58.08 31.18
N SER A 313 8.20 57.89 32.07
CA SER A 313 8.34 58.69 33.31
C SER A 313 9.55 58.21 34.11
N ALA A 314 10.74 58.74 33.81
CA ALA A 314 11.82 58.93 34.79
C ALA A 314 13.04 59.56 34.10
N SER A 315 12.95 60.85 33.85
CA SER A 315 14.13 61.71 33.76
C SER A 315 13.83 62.95 34.58
N SER A 316 14.38 63.01 35.79
CA SER A 316 14.95 64.22 36.36
C SER A 316 15.33 64.03 37.83
N VAL A 317 16.52 64.53 38.14
CA VAL A 317 17.01 65.06 39.42
C VAL A 317 17.94 64.15 40.24
N SER A 318 19.13 64.71 40.35
CA SER A 318 20.39 64.38 41.00
C SER A 318 20.41 64.69 42.52
N THR A 319 21.58 64.40 43.13
CA THR A 319 22.16 65.01 44.37
C THR A 319 21.49 64.55 45.69
N THR A 320 22.14 64.09 46.78
CA THR A 320 23.42 64.46 47.42
C THR A 320 23.81 63.42 48.51
N THR A 321 25.12 63.27 48.74
CA THR A 321 25.89 62.86 49.95
C THR A 321 25.13 62.67 51.29
N THR A 322 25.33 61.55 51.99
CA THR A 322 26.20 61.38 53.20
C THR A 322 26.22 59.90 53.59
#